data_AF-A0A968ZGY7-F1
#
_entry.id   AF-A0A968ZGY7-F1
#
_cell.length_a   1.000
_cell.length_b   1.000
_cell.length_c   1.000
_cell.angle_alpha   90.00
_cell.angle_beta   90.00
_cell.angle_gamma   90.00
#
_symmetry.space_group_name_H-M   'P 1'
#
loop_
_entity.id
_entity.type
_entity.pdbx_description
1 polymer ?
#
loop_
_entity_poly.entity_id
_entity_poly.type
_entity_poly.pdbx_seq_one_letter_code
_entity_poly.pdbx_strand_id
1 'polypeptide(L)'
;RHQPLCGHPLQRRAGAGRKAKKPCTNKNQAHDIFPEYWIIKADKFNGKVSNALDEWIYFLKNSEILDTFSAKGLQQAKEKLDQLRMTEGERGEYQRYLKHLMDIASEQHTKQADIEDLLLESKKEGIIEGKLQGVVEVARNLIKQGLGNDLIAAATGLSEEEIQRLREERE
;
A
#
# COMPACT_ATOMS: atom_id res chain seq x y z
N ARG A 1 -58.91 -3.86 9.07
CA ARG A 1 -57.98 -4.38 10.10
C ARG A 1 -56.93 -5.23 9.40
N HIS A 2 -55.80 -4.66 8.99
CA HIS A 2 -54.69 -5.45 8.45
C HIS A 2 -53.71 -5.74 9.58
N GLN A 3 -53.52 -7.01 9.91
CA GLN A 3 -52.46 -7.45 10.82
C GLN A 3 -51.12 -7.44 10.07
N PRO A 4 -50.03 -6.95 10.67
CA PRO A 4 -48.70 -7.07 10.07
C PRO A 4 -48.25 -8.54 10.13
N LEU A 5 -48.02 -9.13 8.97
CA LEU A 5 -47.49 -10.49 8.83
C LEU A 5 -45.96 -10.46 8.99
N CYS A 6 -45.50 -10.46 10.24
CA CYS A 6 -44.08 -10.66 10.54
C CYS A 6 -43.72 -12.13 10.35
N GLY A 7 -42.80 -12.43 9.43
CA GLY A 7 -42.25 -13.78 9.26
C GLY A 7 -41.61 -14.30 10.56
N HIS A 8 -42.00 -15.50 10.99
CA HIS A 8 -41.42 -16.12 12.18
C HIS A 8 -39.92 -16.36 11.98
N PRO A 9 -39.07 -16.04 12.97
CA PRO A 9 -37.65 -16.32 12.87
C PRO A 9 -37.44 -17.84 12.92
N LEU A 10 -36.79 -18.40 11.89
CA LEU A 10 -36.24 -19.75 11.92
C LEU A 10 -35.29 -19.86 13.13
N GLN A 11 -35.71 -20.61 14.14
CA GLN A 11 -34.91 -20.86 15.33
C GLN A 11 -33.72 -21.77 14.96
N ARG A 12 -32.57 -21.19 14.63
CA ARG A 12 -31.29 -21.90 14.79
C ARG A 12 -30.96 -21.95 16.28
N ARG A 13 -30.89 -23.17 16.82
CA ARG A 13 -30.53 -23.47 18.21
C ARG A 13 -29.06 -23.14 18.49
N ALA A 14 -28.86 -22.55 19.67
CA ALA A 14 -27.66 -22.49 20.52
C ALA A 14 -26.42 -21.71 20.04
N GLY A 15 -26.04 -20.73 20.86
CA GLY A 15 -24.81 -19.93 20.76
C GLY A 15 -25.03 -18.55 21.41
N ALA A 16 -24.61 -18.40 22.67
CA ALA A 16 -24.83 -17.21 23.49
C ALA A 16 -24.05 -16.00 22.95
N GLY A 17 -24.74 -15.12 22.25
CA GLY A 17 -24.27 -13.79 21.87
C GLY A 17 -25.48 -12.85 21.87
N ARG A 18 -25.30 -11.63 22.41
CA ARG A 18 -26.35 -10.61 22.59
C ARG A 18 -27.26 -10.56 21.37
N LYS A 19 -28.52 -11.00 21.53
CA LYS A 19 -29.51 -11.01 20.44
C LYS A 19 -29.92 -9.57 20.15
N ALA A 20 -29.23 -8.92 19.22
CA ALA A 20 -29.73 -7.70 18.62
C ALA A 20 -31.09 -8.02 17.97
N LYS A 21 -32.17 -7.44 18.51
CA LYS A 21 -33.48 -7.48 17.87
C LYS A 21 -33.31 -6.78 16.52
N LYS A 22 -33.29 -7.54 15.43
CA LYS A 22 -33.35 -6.96 14.09
C LYS A 22 -34.63 -6.11 14.03
N PRO A 23 -34.55 -4.80 13.77
CA PRO A 23 -35.75 -3.99 13.68
C PRO A 23 -36.63 -4.57 12.58
N CYS A 24 -37.90 -4.82 12.90
CA CYS A 24 -38.90 -5.18 11.91
C CYS A 24 -38.96 -4.03 10.93
N THR A 25 -38.33 -4.17 9.77
CA THR A 25 -38.45 -3.21 8.67
C THR A 25 -39.94 -3.10 8.37
N ASN A 26 -40.50 -1.90 8.52
CA ASN A 26 -41.92 -1.63 8.31
C ASN A 26 -42.22 -1.68 6.80
N LYS A 27 -42.18 -2.90 6.26
CA LYS A 27 -42.37 -3.22 4.85
C LYS A 27 -43.88 -3.34 4.64
N ASN A 28 -44.47 -2.23 4.21
CA ASN A 28 -45.93 -2.10 4.11
C ASN A 28 -46.46 -2.64 2.79
N GLN A 29 -45.59 -2.88 1.80
CA GLN A 29 -45.98 -3.35 0.48
C GLN A 29 -45.27 -4.66 0.11
N ALA A 30 -45.94 -5.49 -0.69
CA ALA A 30 -45.41 -6.80 -1.07
C ALA A 30 -44.06 -6.72 -1.81
N HIS A 31 -43.82 -5.65 -2.60
CA HIS A 31 -42.56 -5.45 -3.32
C HIS A 31 -41.36 -5.16 -2.39
N ASP A 32 -41.60 -4.70 -1.16
CA ASP A 32 -40.52 -4.56 -0.17
C ASP A 32 -40.08 -5.93 0.36
N ILE A 33 -40.97 -6.92 0.31
CA ILE A 33 -40.79 -8.26 0.88
C ILE A 33 -40.14 -9.19 -0.13
N PHE A 34 -40.48 -9.05 -1.42
CA PHE A 34 -39.96 -9.88 -2.50
C PHE A 34 -38.94 -9.12 -3.35
N PRO A 35 -37.82 -9.74 -3.76
CA PRO A 35 -36.86 -9.11 -4.64
C PRO A 35 -37.46 -8.84 -6.03
N GLU A 36 -37.11 -7.71 -6.62
CA GLU A 36 -37.38 -7.40 -8.02
C GLU A 36 -36.33 -8.07 -8.92
N TYR A 37 -36.80 -8.81 -9.93
CA TYR A 37 -35.92 -9.47 -10.90
C TYR A 37 -36.05 -8.80 -12.26
N TRP A 38 -34.91 -8.44 -12.84
CA TRP A 38 -34.82 -7.93 -14.20
C TRP A 38 -34.41 -9.08 -15.13
N ILE A 39 -35.31 -9.50 -16.02
CA ILE A 39 -35.00 -10.53 -17.03
C ILE A 39 -34.55 -9.83 -18.30
N ILE A 40 -33.26 -9.90 -18.58
CA ILE A 40 -32.65 -9.31 -19.77
C ILE A 40 -32.55 -10.38 -20.86
N LYS A 41 -33.13 -10.08 -22.04
CA LYS A 41 -33.06 -10.95 -23.23
C LYS A 41 -31.98 -10.43 -24.19
N ALA A 42 -30.76 -10.92 -24.03
CA ALA A 42 -29.61 -10.48 -24.82
C ALA A 42 -29.83 -10.69 -26.34
N ASP A 43 -30.53 -11.75 -26.75
CA ASP A 43 -30.77 -12.04 -28.17
C ASP A 43 -31.52 -10.92 -28.92
N LYS A 44 -32.48 -10.27 -28.24
CA LYS A 44 -33.31 -9.19 -28.79
C LYS A 44 -32.58 -7.84 -28.88
N PHE A 45 -31.34 -7.76 -28.40
CA PHE A 45 -30.53 -6.56 -28.48
C PHE A 45 -30.11 -6.29 -29.93
N ASN A 46 -30.42 -5.09 -30.41
CA ASN A 46 -30.22 -4.65 -31.80
C ASN A 46 -28.81 -4.11 -32.08
N GLY A 47 -27.88 -4.23 -31.12
CA GLY A 47 -26.48 -3.79 -31.29
C GLY A 47 -26.25 -2.29 -31.11
N LYS A 48 -27.30 -1.49 -30.84
CA LYS A 48 -27.15 -0.05 -30.57
C LYS A 48 -26.86 0.16 -29.09
N VAL A 49 -25.65 0.63 -28.81
CA VAL A 49 -25.20 0.93 -27.45
C VAL A 49 -25.41 2.41 -27.18
N SER A 50 -26.21 2.73 -26.15
CA SER A 50 -26.47 4.11 -25.73
C SER A 50 -26.21 4.34 -24.25
N ASN A 51 -26.46 3.33 -23.43
CA ASN A 51 -26.32 3.37 -21.98
C ASN A 51 -25.30 2.34 -21.48
N ALA A 52 -24.82 2.52 -20.26
CA ALA A 52 -23.93 1.56 -19.60
C ALA A 52 -24.51 0.14 -19.53
N LEU A 53 -25.83 -0.02 -19.37
CA LEU A 53 -26.48 -1.34 -19.41
C LEU A 53 -26.40 -1.97 -20.80
N ASP A 54 -26.51 -1.18 -21.87
CA ASP A 54 -26.42 -1.68 -23.24
C ASP A 54 -25.00 -2.16 -23.55
N GLU A 55 -23.97 -1.52 -22.98
CA GLU A 55 -22.58 -1.99 -23.07
C GLU A 55 -22.43 -3.38 -22.44
N TRP A 56 -23.03 -3.59 -21.26
CA TRP A 56 -23.07 -4.91 -20.62
C TRP A 56 -23.83 -5.94 -21.45
N ILE A 57 -24.95 -5.57 -22.05
CA ILE A 57 -25.74 -6.47 -22.92
C ILE A 57 -24.94 -6.82 -24.18
N TYR A 58 -24.24 -5.84 -24.78
CA TYR A 58 -23.36 -6.06 -25.92
C TYR A 58 -22.27 -7.06 -25.58
N PHE A 59 -21.59 -6.88 -24.43
CA PHE A 59 -20.56 -7.79 -23.96
C PHE A 59 -21.12 -9.21 -23.75
N LEU A 60 -22.26 -9.35 -23.07
CA LEU A 60 -22.88 -10.67 -22.82
C LEU A 60 -23.31 -11.38 -24.09
N LYS A 61 -23.70 -10.62 -25.13
CA LYS A 61 -24.10 -11.17 -26.42
C LYS A 61 -22.90 -11.57 -27.29
N ASN A 62 -21.89 -10.72 -27.37
CA ASN A 62 -20.81 -10.84 -28.35
C ASN A 62 -19.51 -11.39 -27.75
N SER A 63 -19.40 -11.47 -26.42
CA SER A 63 -18.16 -11.81 -25.70
C SER A 63 -16.97 -10.92 -26.06
N GLU A 64 -17.24 -9.66 -26.39
CA GLU A 64 -16.25 -8.65 -26.77
C GLU A 64 -16.54 -7.32 -26.08
N ILE A 65 -15.48 -6.63 -25.67
CA ILE A 65 -15.53 -5.34 -24.98
C ILE A 65 -14.73 -4.35 -25.81
N LEU A 66 -15.40 -3.32 -26.33
CA LEU A 66 -14.77 -2.25 -27.08
C LEU A 66 -14.05 -1.29 -26.12
N ASP A 67 -12.94 -0.71 -26.57
CA ASP A 67 -12.16 0.26 -25.77
C ASP A 67 -12.93 1.56 -25.46
N THR A 68 -14.00 1.83 -26.20
CA THR A 68 -14.90 2.96 -25.98
C THR A 68 -15.89 2.74 -24.84
N PHE A 69 -16.05 1.51 -24.35
CA PHE A 69 -17.00 1.20 -23.29
C PHE A 69 -16.50 1.74 -21.94
N SER A 70 -17.39 2.38 -21.21
CA SER A 70 -17.09 3.07 -19.95
C SER A 70 -17.91 2.55 -18.78
N ALA A 71 -18.77 1.54 -18.99
CA ALA A 71 -19.59 0.98 -17.92
C ALA A 71 -18.72 0.44 -16.79
N LYS A 72 -19.08 0.82 -15.58
CA LYS A 72 -18.37 0.43 -14.37
C LYS A 72 -18.24 -1.09 -14.28
N GLY A 73 -17.01 -1.59 -14.24
CA GLY A 73 -16.69 -3.01 -14.11
C GLY A 73 -16.41 -3.73 -15.44
N LEU A 74 -16.71 -3.15 -16.60
CA LEU A 74 -16.38 -3.77 -17.89
C LEU A 74 -14.87 -3.90 -18.10
N GLN A 75 -14.06 -2.95 -17.61
CA GLN A 75 -12.60 -3.05 -17.73
C GLN A 75 -12.05 -4.27 -16.98
N GLN A 76 -12.57 -4.57 -15.79
CA GLN A 76 -12.19 -5.75 -15.03
C GLN A 76 -12.66 -7.03 -15.74
N ALA A 77 -13.87 -6.99 -16.31
CA ALA A 77 -14.37 -8.10 -17.12
C ALA A 77 -13.51 -8.32 -18.37
N LYS A 78 -12.96 -7.27 -18.98
CA LYS A 78 -12.04 -7.32 -20.13
C LYS A 78 -10.76 -8.06 -19.76
N GLU A 79 -10.10 -7.65 -18.68
CA GLU A 79 -8.89 -8.32 -18.18
C GLU A 79 -9.15 -9.81 -17.89
N LYS A 80 -10.31 -10.13 -17.30
CA LYS A 80 -10.71 -11.52 -17.05
C LYS A 80 -11.01 -12.29 -18.33
N LEU A 81 -11.68 -11.67 -19.29
CA LEU A 81 -11.92 -12.26 -20.58
C LEU A 81 -10.60 -12.56 -21.30
N ASP A 82 -9.65 -11.63 -21.28
CA ASP A 82 -8.33 -11.81 -21.88
C ASP A 82 -7.59 -13.01 -21.24
N GLN A 83 -7.64 -13.14 -19.90
CA GLN A 83 -7.10 -14.32 -19.19
C GLN A 83 -7.79 -15.63 -19.56
N LEU A 84 -9.09 -15.60 -19.86
CA LEU A 84 -9.86 -16.77 -20.28
C LEU A 84 -9.62 -17.12 -21.75
N ARG A 85 -9.35 -16.13 -22.61
CA ARG A 85 -9.00 -16.31 -24.01
C ARG A 85 -7.61 -16.92 -24.20
N MET A 86 -6.69 -16.71 -23.25
CA MET A 86 -5.37 -17.33 -23.26
C MET A 86 -5.47 -18.86 -23.24
N THR A 87 -4.62 -19.51 -24.04
CA THR A 87 -4.38 -20.94 -23.97
C THR A 87 -3.66 -21.33 -22.68
N GLU A 88 -3.61 -22.61 -22.35
CA GLU A 88 -2.94 -23.09 -21.13
C GLU A 88 -1.44 -22.75 -21.11
N GLY A 89 -0.76 -22.86 -22.27
CA GLY A 89 0.64 -22.47 -22.41
C GLY A 89 0.88 -20.98 -22.18
N GLU A 90 0.07 -20.13 -22.83
CA GLU A 90 0.15 -18.67 -22.66
C GLU A 90 -0.15 -18.24 -21.22
N ARG A 91 -1.12 -18.89 -20.56
CA ARG A 91 -1.43 -18.65 -19.15
C ARG A 91 -0.25 -19.01 -18.25
N GLY A 92 0.46 -20.11 -18.54
CA GLY A 92 1.66 -20.51 -17.82
C GLY A 92 2.78 -19.47 -17.95
N GLU A 93 3.05 -18.99 -19.16
CA GLU A 93 4.05 -17.95 -19.40
C GLU A 93 3.67 -16.61 -18.75
N TYR A 94 2.39 -16.23 -18.81
CA TYR A 94 1.89 -15.03 -18.13
C TYR A 94 2.06 -15.13 -16.61
N GLN A 95 1.78 -16.28 -16.00
CA GLN A 95 2.02 -16.49 -14.57
C GLN A 95 3.50 -16.41 -14.20
N ARG A 96 4.39 -16.97 -15.04
CA ARG A 96 5.85 -16.84 -14.84
C ARG A 96 6.29 -15.39 -14.93
N TYR A 97 5.76 -14.63 -15.88
CA TYR A 97 6.00 -13.19 -16.00
C TYR A 97 5.55 -12.42 -14.75
N LEU A 98 4.34 -12.68 -14.25
CA LEU A 98 3.85 -12.06 -13.01
C LEU A 98 4.72 -12.41 -11.80
N LYS A 99 5.12 -13.68 -11.69
CA LYS A 99 6.04 -14.12 -10.64
C LYS A 99 7.37 -13.37 -10.74
N HIS A 100 7.94 -13.27 -11.94
CA HIS A 100 9.19 -12.56 -12.15
C HIS A 100 9.10 -11.08 -11.73
N LEU A 101 8.02 -10.38 -12.08
CA LEU A 101 7.79 -9.01 -11.64
C LEU A 101 7.70 -8.89 -10.12
N MET A 102 7.01 -9.84 -9.46
CA MET A 102 6.90 -9.88 -8.01
C MET A 102 8.26 -10.11 -7.35
N ASP A 103 9.08 -11.01 -7.90
CA ASP A 103 10.43 -11.30 -7.40
C ASP A 103 11.31 -10.04 -7.48
N ILE A 104 11.28 -9.30 -8.60
CA ILE A 104 12.00 -8.02 -8.76
C ILE A 104 11.53 -6.99 -7.74
N ALA A 105 10.22 -6.82 -7.59
CA ALA A 105 9.66 -5.84 -6.64
C ALA A 105 10.07 -6.17 -5.19
N SER A 106 10.07 -7.47 -4.84
CA SER A 106 10.53 -7.94 -3.53
C SER A 106 12.02 -7.65 -3.33
N GLU A 107 12.86 -7.94 -4.32
CA GLU A 107 14.30 -7.68 -4.26
C GLU A 107 14.59 -6.18 -4.09
N GLN A 108 13.91 -5.33 -4.85
CA GLN A 108 14.05 -3.87 -4.74
C GLN A 108 13.64 -3.35 -3.37
N HIS A 109 12.54 -3.86 -2.83
CA HIS A 109 12.06 -3.47 -1.50
C HIS A 109 13.07 -3.84 -0.41
N THR A 110 13.64 -5.05 -0.46
CA THR A 110 14.68 -5.47 0.49
C THR A 110 15.91 -4.59 0.38
N LYS A 111 16.42 -4.36 -0.84
CA LYS A 111 17.59 -3.49 -1.05
C LYS A 111 17.35 -2.07 -0.56
N GLN A 112 16.14 -1.55 -0.74
CA GLN A 112 15.82 -0.20 -0.30
C GLN A 112 15.81 -0.08 1.23
N ALA A 113 15.30 -1.10 1.93
CA ALA A 113 15.38 -1.17 3.38
C ALA A 113 16.85 -1.25 3.85
N ASP A 114 17.66 -2.11 3.25
CA ASP A 114 19.09 -2.24 3.58
C ASP A 114 19.84 -0.90 3.37
N ILE A 115 19.55 -0.19 2.27
CA ILE A 115 20.15 1.13 1.98
C ILE A 115 19.73 2.17 3.03
N GLU A 116 18.46 2.17 3.46
CA GLU A 116 17.97 3.11 4.46
C GLU A 116 18.67 2.90 5.81
N ASP A 117 18.83 1.64 6.22
CA ASP A 117 19.55 1.29 7.45
C ASP A 117 21.03 1.71 7.38
N LEU A 118 21.72 1.40 6.28
CA LEU A 118 23.11 1.82 6.05
C LEU A 118 23.27 3.34 6.03
N LEU A 119 22.32 4.07 5.43
CA LEU A 119 22.33 5.53 5.42
C LEU A 119 22.13 6.11 6.83
N LEU A 120 21.28 5.48 7.64
CA LEU A 120 21.04 5.90 9.01
C LEU A 120 22.28 5.68 9.89
N GLU A 121 22.96 4.54 9.74
CA GLU A 121 24.21 4.23 10.46
C GLU A 121 25.33 5.19 10.05
N SER A 122 25.59 5.30 8.74
CA SER A 122 26.64 6.20 8.22
C SER A 122 26.40 7.66 8.59
N LYS A 123 25.14 8.12 8.64
CA LYS A 123 24.81 9.47 9.10
C LYS A 123 25.11 9.66 10.59
N LYS A 124 24.83 8.66 11.43
CA LYS A 124 25.16 8.72 12.86
C LYS A 124 26.67 8.76 13.07
N GLU A 125 27.41 7.88 12.40
CA GLU A 125 28.87 7.84 12.45
C GLU A 125 29.48 9.16 11.98
N GLY A 126 29.05 9.68 10.83
CA GLY A 126 29.53 10.96 10.30
C GLY A 126 29.26 12.16 11.21
N ILE A 127 28.15 12.16 11.96
CA ILE A 127 27.88 13.20 12.97
C ILE A 127 28.85 13.09 14.16
N ILE A 128 29.16 11.88 14.61
CA ILE A 128 30.07 11.66 15.74
C ILE A 128 31.49 12.01 15.33
N GLU A 129 31.96 11.50 14.20
CA GLU A 129 33.28 11.80 13.66
C GLU A 129 33.45 13.30 13.38
N GLY A 130 32.45 13.94 12.76
CA GLY A 130 32.50 15.38 12.48
C GLY A 130 32.57 16.24 13.75
N LYS A 131 31.88 15.83 14.83
CA LYS A 131 32.01 16.51 16.13
C LYS A 131 33.41 16.34 16.72
N LEU A 132 33.95 15.14 16.72
CA LEU A 132 35.30 14.87 17.25
C LEU A 132 36.37 15.62 16.45
N GLN A 133 36.31 15.56 15.12
CA GLN A 133 37.21 16.29 14.23
C GLN A 133 37.10 17.80 14.46
N GLY A 134 35.89 18.35 14.58
CA GLY A 134 35.68 19.77 14.87
C GLY A 134 36.29 20.20 16.20
N VAL A 135 36.14 19.39 17.26
CA VAL A 135 36.76 19.66 18.58
C VAL A 135 38.29 19.67 18.47
N VAL A 136 38.86 18.69 17.75
CA VAL A 136 40.31 18.60 17.53
C VAL A 136 40.83 19.76 16.68
N GLU A 137 40.12 20.17 15.63
CA GLU A 137 40.48 21.31 14.79
C GLU A 137 40.46 22.63 15.57
N VAL A 138 39.44 22.84 16.40
CA VAL A 138 39.37 24.00 17.30
C VAL A 138 40.57 23.98 18.26
N ALA A 139 40.87 22.85 18.90
CA ALA A 139 42.03 22.72 19.78
C ALA A 139 43.35 23.06 19.06
N ARG A 140 43.56 22.53 17.85
CA ARG A 140 44.73 22.82 17.01
C ARG A 140 44.84 24.30 16.66
N ASN A 141 43.73 24.97 16.39
CA ASN A 141 43.71 26.41 16.10
C ASN A 141 44.04 27.24 17.34
N LEU A 142 43.54 26.87 18.52
CA LEU A 142 43.87 27.54 19.78
C LEU A 142 45.34 27.35 20.17
N ILE A 143 45.91 26.15 19.93
CA ILE A 143 47.36 25.89 20.08
C ILE A 143 48.17 26.81 19.17
N LYS A 144 47.77 26.96 17.89
CA LYS A 144 48.44 27.87 16.93
C LYS A 144 48.42 29.33 17.39
N GLN A 145 47.39 29.74 18.12
CA GLN A 145 47.26 31.08 18.70
C GLN A 145 48.07 31.26 19.99
N GLY A 146 48.74 30.22 20.50
CA GLY A 146 49.61 30.30 21.68
C GLY A 146 48.86 30.28 23.01
N LEU A 147 47.61 29.82 23.04
CA LEU A 147 46.83 29.69 24.28
C LEU A 147 47.38 28.57 25.18
N GLY A 148 47.22 28.71 26.49
CA GLY A 148 47.64 27.71 27.49
C GLY A 148 46.73 26.48 27.53
N ASN A 149 47.26 25.34 27.97
CA ASN A 149 46.55 24.05 27.95
C ASN A 149 45.26 24.08 28.78
N ASP A 150 45.26 24.71 29.95
CA ASP A 150 44.10 24.81 30.85
C ASP A 150 42.90 25.50 30.18
N LEU A 151 43.16 26.58 29.42
CA LEU A 151 42.13 27.32 28.71
C LEU A 151 41.59 26.55 27.49
N ILE A 152 42.46 25.79 26.82
CA ILE A 152 42.06 24.94 25.70
C ILE A 152 41.19 23.79 26.22
N ALA A 153 41.58 23.14 27.32
CA ALA A 153 40.80 22.08 27.98
C ALA A 153 39.41 22.58 28.38
N ALA A 154 39.33 23.78 28.97
CA ALA A 154 38.05 24.38 29.33
C ALA A 154 37.15 24.69 28.12
N ALA A 155 37.74 25.04 26.97
CA ALA A 155 36.98 25.42 25.76
C ALA A 155 36.55 24.23 24.88
N THR A 156 37.37 23.17 24.82
CA THR A 156 37.15 22.02 23.92
C THR A 156 36.68 20.77 24.65
N GLY A 157 36.85 20.71 25.97
CA GLY A 157 36.53 19.54 26.80
C GLY A 157 37.53 18.38 26.66
N LEU A 158 38.66 18.60 25.98
CA LEU A 158 39.76 17.63 25.88
C LEU A 158 40.57 17.60 27.18
N SER A 159 41.14 16.44 27.50
CA SER A 159 42.09 16.31 28.59
C SER A 159 43.42 17.02 28.28
N GLU A 160 44.12 17.43 29.32
CA GLU A 160 45.45 18.05 29.17
C GLU A 160 46.43 17.12 28.45
N GLU A 161 46.33 15.81 28.66
CA GLU A 161 47.14 14.80 27.95
C GLU A 161 46.85 14.77 26.45
N GLU A 162 45.58 14.86 26.03
CA GLU A 162 45.19 14.91 24.61
C GLU A 162 45.69 16.19 23.94
N ILE A 163 45.59 17.32 24.64
CA ILE A 163 46.08 18.62 24.15
C ILE A 163 47.60 18.58 24.01
N GLN A 164 48.29 17.96 24.98
CA GLN A 164 49.74 17.79 24.94
C GLN A 164 50.18 16.92 23.75
N ARG A 165 49.49 15.79 23.50
CA ARG A 165 49.71 14.98 22.29
C ARG A 165 49.51 15.77 20.99
N LEU A 166 48.48 16.63 20.93
CA LEU A 166 48.22 17.48 19.77
C LEU A 166 49.29 18.58 19.55
N ARG A 167 50.03 18.96 20.59
CA ARG A 167 51.19 19.84 20.47
C ARG A 167 52.40 19.10 19.94
N GLU A 168 52.65 17.89 20.45
CA GLU A 168 53.76 17.03 20.06
C GLU A 168 53.62 16.52 18.62
N GLU A 169 52.39 16.26 18.13
CA GLU A 169 52.12 15.94 16.72
C GLU A 169 52.50 17.07 15.73
N ARG A 170 52.73 18.28 16.24
CA ARG A 170 53.01 19.48 15.44
C ARG A 170 54.51 19.84 15.40
N GLU A 171 55.34 19.13 16.16
CA GLU A 171 56.81 19.18 16.09
C GLU A 171 57.35 18.15 15.07
#